data_AF-A0A091CC19-F1
#
_entry.id   AF-A0A091CC19-F1
#
_cell.length_a   1.000
_cell.length_b   1.000
_cell.length_c   1.000
_cell.angle_alpha   90.00
_cell.angle_beta   90.00
_cell.angle_gamma   90.00
#
_symmetry.space_group_name_H-M   'P 1'
#
loop_
_entity.id
_entity.type
_entity.pdbx_description
1 polymer ?
#
loop_
_entity_poly.entity_id
_entity_poly.type
_entity_poly.pdbx_seq_one_letter_code
_entity_poly.pdbx_strand_id
1 'polypeptide(L)'
;MSRPVKGVPLQAIEKINRAKQARVYAIDVPSGVSSIEGKILGSCVMADETMTFGFYKHGMEKEELKNVFGDITVDDIGFYY
;
A
#
# COMPACT_ATOMS: atom_id res chain seq x y z
N MET A 1 3.40 6.51 -5.80
CA MET A 1 4.17 7.59 -5.15
C MET A 1 5.50 7.80 -5.87
N SER A 2 5.99 9.04 -5.97
CA SER A 2 7.24 9.39 -6.68
C SER A 2 8.31 10.05 -5.80
N ARG A 3 8.03 10.29 -4.51
CA ARG A 3 8.95 10.94 -3.57
C ARG A 3 8.90 10.31 -2.18
N PRO A 4 9.97 10.40 -1.37
CA PRO A 4 9.97 9.93 0.00
C PRO A 4 8.90 10.58 0.88
N VAL A 5 8.26 9.78 1.74
CA VAL A 5 7.30 10.29 2.75
C VAL A 5 8.04 11.07 3.83
N LYS A 6 7.51 12.25 4.20
CA LYS A 6 8.09 13.15 5.22
C LYS A 6 6.98 13.88 5.98
N GLY A 7 7.32 14.48 7.12
CA GLY A 7 6.42 15.36 7.87
C GLY A 7 5.20 14.64 8.45
N VAL A 8 4.04 15.29 8.43
CA VAL A 8 2.78 14.78 9.01
C VAL A 8 2.39 13.39 8.47
N PRO A 9 2.45 13.11 7.16
CA PRO A 9 2.19 11.76 6.65
C PRO A 9 3.10 10.68 7.24
N LEU A 10 4.39 10.96 7.44
CA LEU A 10 5.32 10.00 8.04
C LEU A 10 4.91 9.67 9.47
N GLN A 11 4.55 10.69 10.26
CA GLN A 11 4.06 10.50 11.63
C GLN A 11 2.75 9.70 11.68
N ALA A 12 1.86 9.88 10.71
CA ALA A 12 0.63 9.10 10.61
C ALA A 12 0.92 7.63 10.30
N ILE A 13 1.78 7.35 9.32
CA ILE A 13 2.24 6.00 8.98
C ILE A 13 2.84 5.30 10.20
N GLU A 14 3.72 5.98 10.93
CA GLU A 14 4.33 5.41 12.13
C GLU A 14 3.30 5.09 13.22
N LYS A 15 2.27 5.93 13.40
CA LYS A 15 1.19 5.65 14.36
C LYS A 15 0.34 4.46 13.93
N ILE A 16 -0.01 4.37 12.65
CA ILE A 16 -0.77 3.24 12.08
C ILE A 16 -0.01 1.93 12.31
N ASN A 17 1.27 1.87 11.93
CA ASN A 17 2.08 0.66 12.05
C ASN A 17 2.33 0.24 13.52
N ARG A 18 2.21 1.17 14.49
CA ARG A 18 2.32 0.86 15.92
C ARG A 18 1.00 0.37 16.54
N ALA A 19 -0.13 0.55 15.86
CA ALA A 19 -1.46 0.22 16.38
C ALA A 19 -1.72 -1.30 16.28
N LYS A 20 -1.24 -2.07 17.26
CA LYS A 20 -1.34 -3.55 17.25
C LYS A 20 -2.75 -4.14 17.38
N GLN A 21 -3.75 -3.32 17.69
CA GLN A 21 -5.13 -3.77 17.98
C GLN A 21 -6.11 -3.45 16.84
N ALA A 22 -5.66 -2.81 15.78
CA ALA A 22 -6.47 -2.44 14.64
C ALA A 22 -6.02 -3.21 13.40
N ARG A 23 -6.99 -3.66 12.61
CA ARG A 23 -6.72 -4.19 11.27
C ARG A 23 -6.54 -3.02 10.30
N VAL A 24 -5.51 -3.07 9.46
CA VAL A 24 -5.11 -2.00 8.56
C VAL A 24 -5.46 -2.39 7.12
N TYR A 25 -6.33 -1.60 6.50
CA TYR A 25 -6.66 -1.71 5.09
C TYR A 25 -5.98 -0.60 4.31
N ALA A 26 -5.21 -0.97 3.29
CA ALA A 26 -4.71 -0.04 2.29
C ALA A 26 -5.69 0.05 1.11
N ILE A 27 -5.93 1.26 0.64
CA ILE A 27 -6.77 1.53 -0.52
C ILE A 27 -5.85 1.86 -1.70
N ASP A 28 -6.06 1.16 -2.81
CA ASP A 28 -5.24 1.12 -4.01
C ASP A 28 -3.83 0.53 -3.78
N VAL A 29 -2.99 1.21 -3.00
CA VAL A 29 -1.62 0.82 -2.67
C VAL A 29 -1.28 1.34 -1.27
N PRO A 30 -0.55 0.59 -0.41
CA PRO A 30 -0.09 1.10 0.88
C PRO A 30 0.64 2.43 0.74
N SER A 31 0.21 3.42 1.53
CA SER A 31 0.81 4.75 1.50
C SER A 31 2.31 4.66 1.77
N GLY A 32 3.13 5.25 0.89
CA GLY A 32 4.59 5.18 0.95
C GLY A 32 5.22 4.17 -0.02
N VAL A 33 4.44 3.36 -0.72
CA VAL A 33 4.91 2.45 -1.77
C VAL A 33 4.73 3.06 -3.17
N SER A 34 5.71 2.85 -4.06
CA SER A 34 5.59 3.15 -5.48
C SER A 34 4.77 2.07 -6.20
N SER A 35 3.67 2.47 -6.84
CA SER A 35 2.79 1.58 -7.61
C SER A 35 3.39 1.09 -8.93
N ILE A 36 4.48 1.71 -9.38
CA ILE A 36 5.15 1.36 -10.64
C ILE A 36 6.41 0.56 -10.34
N GLU A 37 7.31 1.10 -9.51
CA GLU A 37 8.61 0.47 -9.27
C GLU A 37 8.56 -0.64 -8.21
N GLY A 38 7.55 -0.64 -7.34
CA GLY A 38 7.47 -1.55 -6.20
C GLY A 38 8.60 -1.31 -5.21
N LYS A 39 8.72 -0.06 -4.72
CA LYS A 39 9.71 0.33 -3.70
C LYS A 39 9.07 1.15 -2.60
N ILE A 40 9.57 0.97 -1.38
CA ILE A 40 9.25 1.83 -0.25
C ILE A 40 10.05 3.12 -0.36
N LEU A 41 9.37 4.26 -0.35
CA LEU A 41 9.99 5.57 -0.45
C LEU A 41 10.08 6.21 0.96
N GLY A 42 11.09 5.79 1.72
CA GLY A 42 11.34 6.24 3.09
C GLY A 42 10.65 5.38 4.16
N SER A 43 9.32 5.41 4.21
CA SER A 43 8.50 4.57 5.10
C SER A 43 7.15 4.29 4.45
N CYS A 44 6.47 3.22 4.84
CA CYS A 44 5.16 2.86 4.31
C CYS A 44 4.23 2.29 5.39
N VAL A 45 2.93 2.34 5.10
CA VAL A 45 1.92 1.57 5.85
C VAL A 45 2.17 0.08 5.64
N MET A 46 2.14 -0.69 6.73
CA MET A 46 2.06 -2.15 6.68
C MET A 46 0.58 -2.52 6.74
N ALA A 47 0.03 -3.05 5.66
CA ALA A 47 -1.39 -3.41 5.58
C ALA A 47 -1.60 -4.90 5.85
N ASP A 48 -2.71 -5.22 6.50
CA ASP A 48 -3.21 -6.60 6.58
C ASP A 48 -3.90 -6.99 5.26
N GLU A 49 -4.54 -6.02 4.60
CA GLU A 49 -5.18 -6.20 3.30
C GLU A 49 -5.08 -4.92 2.45
N THR A 50 -4.87 -5.08 1.14
CA THR A 50 -4.89 -4.01 0.15
C THR A 50 -6.01 -4.25 -0.86
N MET A 51 -6.96 -3.31 -0.93
CA MET A 51 -7.99 -3.28 -1.98
C MET A 51 -7.52 -2.39 -3.12
N THR A 52 -7.19 -2.99 -4.25
CA THR A 52 -6.86 -2.29 -5.51
C THR A 52 -8.03 -2.25 -6.45
N PHE A 53 -8.07 -1.27 -7.35
CA PHE A 53 -9.15 -1.15 -8.32
C PHE A 53 -8.72 -1.48 -9.75
N GLY A 54 -9.58 -2.21 -10.46
CA GLY A 54 -9.49 -2.59 -11.87
C GLY A 54 -8.41 -3.62 -12.18
N PHE A 55 -7.18 -3.35 -11.78
CA PHE A 55 -6.03 -4.17 -12.12
C PHE A 55 -5.05 -4.24 -10.96
N TYR A 56 -4.27 -5.32 -10.95
CA TYR A 56 -3.05 -5.43 -10.17
C TYR A 56 -2.01 -4.43 -10.69
N LYS A 57 -1.27 -3.77 -9.79
CA LYS A 57 -0.28 -2.76 -10.18
C LYS A 57 1.08 -3.43 -10.32
N HIS A 58 1.89 -3.00 -11.29
CA HIS A 58 3.21 -3.60 -11.52
C HIS A 58 4.11 -3.58 -10.27
N GLY A 59 4.06 -2.51 -9.48
CA GLY A 59 4.82 -2.42 -8.21
C GLY A 59 4.36 -3.41 -7.13
N MET A 60 3.18 -4.01 -7.26
CA MET A 60 2.67 -5.03 -6.34
C MET A 60 3.20 -6.43 -6.65
N GLU A 61 3.87 -6.63 -7.80
CA GLU A 61 4.43 -7.93 -8.20
C GLU A 61 5.76 -8.25 -7.48
N LYS A 62 6.25 -7.31 -6.65
CA LYS A 62 7.47 -7.47 -5.87
C LYS A 62 7.25 -8.38 -4.68
N GLU A 63 7.73 -9.61 -4.78
CA GLU A 63 7.62 -10.61 -3.71
C GLU A 63 8.24 -10.10 -2.39
N GLU A 64 9.31 -9.30 -2.47
CA GLU A 64 9.94 -8.69 -1.29
C GLU A 64 9.02 -7.72 -0.52
N LEU A 65 7.98 -7.20 -1.18
CA LEU A 65 7.00 -6.29 -0.58
C LEU A 65 5.67 -6.96 -0.27
N LYS A 66 5.51 -8.27 -0.50
CA LYS A 66 4.24 -8.97 -0.29
C LYS A 66 3.66 -8.76 1.11
N ASN A 67 4.51 -8.81 2.15
CA ASN A 67 4.10 -8.57 3.54
C ASN A 67 3.68 -7.12 3.83
N VAL A 68 4.01 -6.16 2.94
CA VAL A 68 3.57 -4.77 3.04
C VAL A 68 2.13 -4.62 2.56
N PHE A 69 1.76 -5.38 1.53
CA PHE A 69 0.42 -5.35 0.94
C PHE A 69 -0.59 -6.19 1.71
N GLY A 70 -0.14 -7.24 2.39
CA GLY A 70 -1.03 -8.22 3.01
C GLY A 70 -1.79 -9.01 1.95
N ASP A 71 -3.03 -9.39 2.25
CA ASP A 71 -3.93 -9.98 1.26
C ASP A 71 -4.31 -8.92 0.21
N ILE A 72 -4.39 -9.29 -1.07
CA ILE A 72 -4.71 -8.34 -2.14
C ILE A 72 -6.02 -8.71 -2.82
N THR A 73 -6.96 -7.77 -2.79
CA THR A 73 -8.24 -7.84 -3.48
C THR A 73 -8.20 -6.87 -4.66
N VAL A 74 -8.39 -7.36 -5.89
CA VAL A 74 -8.59 -6.50 -7.07
C VAL A 74 -10.08 -6.35 -7.31
N ASP A 75 -10.61 -5.19 -6.97
CA ASP A 75 -12.03 -4.85 -7.06
C ASP A 75 -12.36 -4.27 -8.43
N ASP A 76 -13.48 -4.71 -9.01
CA ASP A 76 -13.99 -4.19 -10.27
C ASP A 76 -14.79 -2.91 -10.01
N ILE A 77 -14.39 -1.83 -10.67
CA ILE A 77 -15.02 -0.52 -10.55
C ILE A 77 -15.78 -0.11 -11.82
N GLY A 78 -16.12 -1.07 -12.67
CA GLY A 78 -16.92 -0.87 -13.88
C GLY A 78 -16.09 -0.51 -15.10
N PHE A 79 -14.87 -1.06 -15.20
CA PHE A 79 -14.12 -0.96 -16.45
C PHE A 79 -14.78 -1.85 -17.51
N TYR A 80 -15.10 -1.27 -18.66
CA TYR A 80 -15.56 -2.01 -19.83
C TYR A 80 -14.35 -2.30 -20.70
N TYR A 81 -13.97 -3.56 -20.81
CA TYR A 81 -12.90 -4.05 -21.69
C TYR A 81 -13.47 -4.92 -22.80
#